data_AF-K9PHY1-F1
#
_entry.id   AF-K9PHY1-F1
#
_cell.length_a   1.000
_cell.length_b   1.000
_cell.length_c   1.000
_cell.angle_alpha   90.00
_cell.angle_beta   90.00
_cell.angle_gamma   90.00
#
_symmetry.space_group_name_H-M   'P 1'
#
loop_
_entity.id
_entity.type
_entity.pdbx_description
1 polymer ?
#
loop_
_entity_poly.entity_id
_entity_poly.type
_entity_poly.pdbx_seq_one_letter_code
_entity_poly.pdbx_strand_id
1 'polypeptide(L)'
;MHHKLPVSKYTAAKRLVYSHLLNSLSIYAEYKEMLCTKGGKFPLYKGRDEKKILYISGVALWLSKSQNQKPLEIASAIASHLLATCSDVFSVQIVPPGWIHLELTHPVLAAWLQNLVVGSGEGERKGMQKSSCLFSVQYAHARCCSLVRLADREGLIKLQEPLLNTSQSTRHVIFPNPIPWLDSEQKLYLNHPAEGRLIGELVQVVDDWESDTFGNAVNWEKAAVDLSQAFETFWRRCRIWGEVEITSPELAQARLGLVIATQFVLRFLLEEKLGVFAPSEL
;
A
#
# COMPACT_ATOMS: atom_id res chain seq x y z
N MET A 1 -12.02 -18.00 11.72
CA MET A 1 -12.39 -17.92 10.30
C MET A 1 -11.57 -16.79 9.70
N HIS A 2 -10.67 -17.09 8.76
CA HIS A 2 -9.84 -16.07 8.12
C HIS A 2 -10.74 -15.17 7.27
N HIS A 3 -10.91 -13.92 7.69
CA HIS A 3 -11.54 -12.91 6.84
C HIS A 3 -10.58 -12.63 5.69
N LYS A 4 -10.72 -13.39 4.59
CA LYS A 4 -10.14 -12.99 3.31
C LYS A 4 -10.80 -11.67 2.92
N LEU A 5 -10.03 -10.61 2.89
CA LEU A 5 -10.48 -9.36 2.34
C LEU A 5 -11.03 -9.56 0.93
N PRO A 6 -12.07 -8.79 0.53
CA PRO A 6 -12.45 -8.66 -0.86
C PRO A 6 -11.48 -7.69 -1.57
N VAL A 7 -10.17 -7.93 -1.50
CA VAL A 7 -9.18 -7.14 -2.25
C VAL A 7 -8.73 -7.96 -3.46
N SER A 8 -9.67 -8.21 -4.36
CA SER A 8 -9.42 -8.87 -5.65
C SER A 8 -9.14 -7.82 -6.73
N LYS A 9 -7.85 -7.52 -6.92
CA LYS A 9 -7.15 -7.28 -8.22
C LYS A 9 -5.73 -6.70 -8.03
N TYR A 10 -5.37 -6.20 -6.85
CA TYR A 10 -4.07 -5.56 -6.58
C TYR A 10 -3.52 -5.86 -5.16
N THR A 11 -3.36 -7.13 -4.82
CA THR A 11 -3.20 -7.61 -3.42
C THR A 11 -1.92 -7.14 -2.72
N ALA A 12 -0.83 -6.90 -3.44
CA ALA A 12 0.38 -6.24 -2.94
C ALA A 12 1.14 -5.65 -4.12
N ALA A 13 1.65 -4.42 -4.01
CA ALA A 13 2.41 -3.78 -5.08
C ALA A 13 3.67 -4.58 -5.41
N LYS A 14 4.31 -5.18 -4.39
CA LYS A 14 5.42 -6.12 -4.56
C LYS A 14 5.03 -7.37 -5.33
N ARG A 15 3.85 -7.95 -5.11
CA ARG A 15 3.37 -9.15 -5.83
C ARG A 15 3.09 -8.82 -7.30
N LEU A 16 2.54 -7.64 -7.56
CA LEU A 16 2.31 -7.15 -8.91
C LEU A 16 3.64 -7.00 -9.65
N VAL A 17 4.61 -6.28 -9.07
CA VAL A 17 5.98 -6.17 -9.60
C VAL A 17 6.59 -7.54 -9.86
N TYR A 18 6.46 -8.46 -8.88
CA TYR A 18 6.98 -9.81 -9.00
C TYR A 18 6.38 -10.58 -10.18
N SER A 19 5.07 -10.50 -10.38
CA SER A 19 4.37 -11.19 -11.47
C SER A 19 4.78 -10.68 -12.86
N HIS A 20 4.96 -9.37 -13.03
CA HIS A 20 5.42 -8.80 -14.29
C HIS A 20 6.89 -9.13 -14.57
N LEU A 21 7.73 -9.10 -13.54
CA LEU A 21 9.11 -9.58 -13.66
C LEU A 21 9.14 -11.06 -14.05
N LEU A 22 8.35 -11.92 -13.40
CA LEU A 22 8.28 -13.34 -13.72
C LEU A 22 7.81 -13.60 -15.16
N ASN A 23 6.84 -12.83 -15.65
CA ASN A 23 6.39 -12.90 -17.04
C ASN A 23 7.50 -12.46 -18.02
N SER A 24 8.23 -11.39 -17.73
CA SER A 24 9.38 -10.96 -18.56
C SER A 24 10.51 -12.00 -18.59
N LEU A 25 10.63 -12.80 -17.53
CA LEU A 25 11.63 -13.87 -17.42
C LEU A 25 11.28 -15.13 -18.19
N SER A 26 10.01 -15.33 -18.57
CA SER A 26 9.57 -16.47 -19.38
C SER A 26 10.23 -16.54 -20.77
N ILE A 27 10.83 -15.43 -21.21
CA ILE A 27 11.58 -15.28 -22.46
C ILE A 27 12.91 -16.03 -22.40
N TYR A 28 13.45 -16.27 -21.20
CA TYR A 28 14.69 -17.01 -21.00
C TYR A 28 14.37 -18.48 -20.74
N ALA A 29 14.76 -19.37 -21.68
CA ALA A 29 14.46 -20.81 -21.61
C ALA A 29 14.97 -21.49 -20.33
N GLU A 30 16.15 -21.08 -19.83
CA GLU A 30 16.78 -21.61 -18.60
C GLU A 30 16.06 -21.18 -17.31
N TYR A 31 15.19 -20.17 -17.35
CA TYR A 31 14.45 -19.70 -16.18
C TYR A 31 13.45 -20.74 -15.66
N LYS A 32 12.84 -21.51 -16.57
CA LYS A 32 11.95 -22.64 -16.22
C LYS A 32 12.68 -23.72 -15.42
N GLU A 33 13.94 -24.01 -15.76
CA GLU A 33 14.76 -25.01 -15.05
C GLU A 33 15.23 -24.51 -13.67
N MET A 34 15.51 -23.22 -13.51
CA MET A 34 15.90 -22.63 -12.21
C MET A 34 14.74 -22.54 -11.21
N LEU A 35 13.50 -22.32 -11.69
CA LEU A 35 12.29 -22.36 -10.85
C LEU A 35 12.09 -23.73 -10.20
N CYS A 36 12.35 -24.80 -10.95
CA CYS A 36 12.18 -26.18 -10.49
C CYS A 36 13.26 -26.64 -9.48
N THR A 37 14.45 -26.03 -9.48
CA THR A 37 15.61 -26.52 -8.71
C THR A 37 15.94 -25.74 -7.43
N LYS A 38 15.59 -24.44 -7.35
CA LYS A 38 16.01 -23.56 -6.22
C LYS A 38 14.89 -22.89 -5.42
N GLY A 39 13.63 -23.23 -5.67
CA GLY A 39 12.50 -22.51 -5.06
C GLY A 39 12.39 -21.05 -5.54
N GLY A 40 13.02 -20.74 -6.67
CA GLY A 40 12.68 -19.66 -7.61
C GLY A 40 12.34 -18.28 -7.08
N LYS A 41 13.09 -17.71 -6.12
CA LYS A 41 12.94 -16.31 -5.68
C LYS A 41 14.12 -15.48 -6.13
N PHE A 42 13.85 -14.36 -6.80
CA PHE A 42 14.87 -13.38 -7.17
C PHE A 42 14.86 -12.17 -6.21
N PRO A 43 15.99 -11.45 -6.07
CA PRO A 43 16.07 -10.29 -5.18
C PRO A 43 15.15 -9.16 -5.64
N LEU A 44 14.15 -8.83 -4.82
CA LEU A 44 13.23 -7.70 -5.02
C LEU A 44 13.03 -6.98 -3.69
N TYR A 45 13.42 -5.71 -3.66
CA TYR A 45 13.37 -4.85 -2.47
C TYR A 45 12.57 -3.60 -2.76
N LYS A 46 11.93 -3.04 -1.74
CA LYS A 46 11.36 -1.70 -1.83
C LYS A 46 12.44 -0.66 -1.49
N GLY A 47 12.51 0.41 -2.26
CA GLY A 47 13.34 1.58 -1.98
C GLY A 47 12.83 2.35 -0.77
N ARG A 48 13.68 3.19 -0.19
CA ARG A 48 13.36 4.05 0.98
C ARG A 48 12.95 5.47 0.60
N ASP A 49 12.49 5.67 -0.64
CA ASP A 49 12.12 7.00 -1.12
C ASP A 49 10.74 7.39 -0.55
N GLU A 50 10.66 8.58 0.06
CA GLU A 50 9.42 9.10 0.64
C GLU A 50 8.49 9.71 -0.42
N LYS A 51 9.00 10.08 -1.59
CA LYS A 51 8.22 10.74 -2.65
C LYS A 51 7.60 9.77 -3.63
N LYS A 52 8.13 8.56 -3.71
CA LYS A 52 7.73 7.57 -4.70
C LYS A 52 7.84 6.15 -4.21
N ILE A 53 6.97 5.30 -4.73
CA ILE A 53 6.99 3.87 -4.44
C ILE A 53 7.89 3.20 -5.47
N LEU A 54 9.15 2.99 -5.08
CA LEU A 54 10.19 2.39 -5.90
C LEU A 54 10.45 0.94 -5.47
N TYR A 55 10.55 0.04 -6.44
CA TYR A 55 11.06 -1.32 -6.26
C TYR A 55 12.37 -1.52 -7.01
N ILE A 56 13.33 -2.18 -6.37
CA ILE A 56 14.67 -2.43 -6.88
C ILE A 56 14.83 -3.93 -7.05
N SER A 57 15.07 -4.36 -8.28
CA SER A 57 15.24 -5.76 -8.65
C SER A 57 16.68 -6.05 -9.07
N GLY A 58 17.25 -7.08 -8.46
CA GLY A 58 18.59 -7.60 -8.77
C GLY A 58 18.57 -8.77 -9.76
N VAL A 59 17.46 -8.96 -10.48
CA VAL A 59 17.24 -10.11 -11.38
C VAL A 59 18.32 -10.26 -12.45
N ALA A 60 18.72 -9.17 -13.10
CA ALA A 60 19.70 -9.24 -14.18
C ALA A 60 21.10 -9.64 -13.67
N LEU A 61 21.48 -9.17 -12.48
CA LEU A 61 22.73 -9.58 -11.78
C LEU A 61 22.68 -11.04 -11.33
N TRP A 62 21.49 -11.55 -11.04
CA TRP A 62 21.30 -12.94 -10.67
C TRP A 62 21.40 -13.85 -11.90
N LEU A 63 20.79 -13.47 -13.03
CA LEU A 63 20.84 -14.19 -14.30
C LEU A 63 22.21 -14.15 -14.99
N SER A 64 22.97 -13.05 -14.84
CA SER A 64 24.30 -12.95 -15.46
C SER A 64 25.25 -14.04 -14.95
N LYS A 65 25.03 -14.55 -13.73
CA LYS A 65 25.82 -15.63 -13.14
C LYS A 65 25.61 -16.98 -13.84
N SER A 66 24.43 -17.23 -14.40
CA SER A 66 24.14 -18.47 -15.13
C SER A 66 24.43 -18.34 -16.62
N GLN A 67 24.20 -17.18 -17.23
CA GLN A 67 24.26 -17.00 -18.69
C GLN A 67 25.59 -16.49 -19.25
N ASN A 68 26.56 -16.14 -18.39
CA ASN A 68 27.87 -15.58 -18.78
C ASN A 68 27.74 -14.35 -19.72
N GLN A 69 26.61 -13.65 -19.64
CA GLN A 69 26.30 -12.41 -20.36
C GLN A 69 26.52 -11.19 -19.45
N LYS A 70 26.71 -10.01 -20.04
CA LYS A 70 26.85 -8.78 -19.26
C LYS A 70 25.52 -8.45 -18.58
N PRO A 71 25.49 -8.19 -17.26
CA PRO A 71 24.24 -7.94 -16.55
C PRO A 71 23.45 -6.74 -17.10
N LEU A 72 24.15 -5.76 -17.68
CA LEU A 72 23.52 -4.58 -18.29
C LEU A 72 22.70 -4.94 -19.55
N GLU A 73 23.19 -5.89 -20.35
CA GLU A 73 22.48 -6.35 -21.57
C GLU A 73 21.21 -7.11 -21.18
N ILE A 74 21.30 -7.97 -20.16
CA ILE A 74 20.14 -8.67 -19.59
C ILE A 74 19.13 -7.66 -19.01
N ALA A 75 19.60 -6.66 -18.24
CA ALA A 75 18.75 -5.64 -17.67
C ALA A 75 18.02 -4.83 -18.75
N SER A 76 18.70 -4.51 -19.85
CA SER A 76 18.13 -3.80 -21.00
C SER A 76 17.04 -4.62 -21.71
N ALA A 77 17.28 -5.91 -21.94
CA ALA A 77 16.30 -6.80 -22.53
C ALA A 77 15.03 -6.89 -21.66
N ILE A 78 15.20 -7.16 -20.36
CA ILE A 78 14.09 -7.22 -19.40
C ILE A 78 13.32 -5.89 -19.36
N ALA A 79 14.02 -4.77 -19.24
CA ALA A 79 13.39 -3.45 -19.18
C ALA A 79 12.60 -3.13 -20.46
N SER A 80 13.12 -3.49 -21.63
CA SER A 80 12.44 -3.29 -22.91
C SER A 80 11.13 -4.08 -22.97
N HIS A 81 11.12 -5.33 -22.48
CA HIS A 81 9.90 -6.12 -22.40
C HIS A 81 8.89 -5.57 -21.39
N LEU A 82 9.35 -5.07 -20.25
CA LEU A 82 8.49 -4.44 -19.25
C LEU A 82 7.87 -3.14 -19.76
N LEU A 83 8.64 -2.30 -20.46
CA LEU A 83 8.14 -1.07 -21.09
C LEU A 83 7.10 -1.38 -22.17
N ALA A 84 7.30 -2.45 -22.96
CA ALA A 84 6.34 -2.85 -23.99
C ALA A 84 5.02 -3.41 -23.42
N THR A 85 5.07 -4.04 -22.24
CA THR A 85 3.92 -4.77 -21.67
C THR A 85 3.18 -3.97 -20.59
N CYS A 86 3.87 -3.02 -19.93
CA CYS A 86 3.41 -2.43 -18.66
C CYS A 86 3.80 -0.95 -18.48
N SER A 87 3.94 -0.19 -19.57
CA SER A 87 4.32 1.24 -19.52
C SER A 87 3.34 2.10 -18.72
N ASP A 88 2.08 1.69 -18.64
CA ASP A 88 1.02 2.32 -17.86
C ASP A 88 1.12 2.00 -16.35
N VAL A 89 1.78 0.90 -16.01
CA VAL A 89 1.88 0.39 -14.63
C VAL A 89 3.14 0.86 -13.92
N PHE A 90 4.28 0.84 -14.61
CA PHE A 90 5.58 1.16 -14.03
C PHE A 90 6.44 2.06 -14.92
N SER A 91 7.11 3.01 -14.29
CA SER A 91 8.29 3.65 -14.85
C SER A 91 9.52 2.78 -14.60
N VAL A 92 10.16 2.31 -15.67
CA VAL A 92 11.31 1.40 -15.62
C VAL A 92 12.61 2.18 -15.84
N GLN A 93 13.58 2.03 -14.95
CA GLN A 93 14.92 2.62 -15.08
C GLN A 93 16.00 1.57 -14.84
N ILE A 94 17.08 1.61 -15.62
CA ILE A 94 18.22 0.69 -15.45
C ILE A 94 19.33 1.45 -14.74
N VAL A 95 19.86 0.85 -13.67
CA VAL A 95 20.97 1.43 -12.89
C VAL A 95 22.17 0.49 -12.93
N PRO A 96 23.38 0.97 -13.33
CA PRO A 96 24.59 0.15 -13.32
C PRO A 96 24.87 -0.45 -11.93
N PRO A 97 25.39 -1.69 -11.83
CA PRO A 97 25.86 -2.57 -12.90
C PRO A 97 24.79 -3.48 -13.56
N GLY A 98 23.50 -3.32 -13.21
CA GLY A 98 22.43 -4.19 -13.72
C GLY A 98 21.19 -4.24 -12.82
N TRP A 99 20.94 -3.20 -12.04
CA TRP A 99 19.74 -3.06 -11.22
C TRP A 99 18.59 -2.54 -12.07
N ILE A 100 17.39 -3.08 -11.83
CA ILE A 100 16.16 -2.62 -12.49
C ILE A 100 15.30 -1.92 -11.44
N HIS A 101 15.10 -0.63 -11.63
CA HIS A 101 14.28 0.24 -10.81
C HIS A 101 12.87 0.31 -11.43
N LEU A 102 11.85 0.03 -10.63
CA LEU A 102 10.45 -0.02 -11.02
C LEU A 102 9.67 0.91 -10.10
N GLU A 103 9.25 2.05 -10.62
CA GLU A 103 8.48 3.05 -9.90
C GLU A 103 7.01 2.93 -10.29
N LEU A 104 6.10 2.84 -9.30
CA LEU A 104 4.66 2.79 -9.58
C LEU A 104 4.18 4.14 -10.10
N THR A 105 3.37 4.10 -11.16
CA THR A 105 2.74 5.31 -11.70
C THR A 105 1.65 5.84 -10.75
N HIS A 106 1.41 7.15 -10.81
CA HIS A 106 0.37 7.81 -10.01
C HIS A 106 -1.02 7.17 -10.18
N PRO A 107 -1.48 6.80 -11.40
CA PRO A 107 -2.77 6.13 -11.58
C PRO A 107 -2.87 4.76 -10.91
N VAL A 108 -1.81 3.95 -10.98
CA VAL A 108 -1.80 2.65 -10.29
C VAL A 108 -1.83 2.82 -8.77
N LEU A 109 -1.07 3.80 -8.26
CA LEU A 109 -1.06 4.09 -6.83
C LEU A 109 -2.43 4.62 -6.34
N ALA A 110 -3.11 5.46 -7.14
CA ALA A 110 -4.47 5.90 -6.88
C ALA A 110 -5.48 4.74 -6.87
N ALA A 111 -5.40 3.83 -7.86
CA ALA A 111 -6.24 2.64 -7.90
C ALA A 111 -5.98 1.72 -6.70
N TRP A 112 -4.72 1.57 -6.29
CA TRP A 112 -4.34 0.80 -5.11
C TRP A 112 -4.91 1.42 -3.82
N LEU A 113 -4.78 2.74 -3.64
CA LEU A 113 -5.37 3.47 -2.51
C LEU A 113 -6.90 3.34 -2.47
N GLN A 114 -7.57 3.45 -3.64
CA GLN A 114 -9.01 3.29 -3.74
C GLN A 114 -9.46 1.89 -3.29
N ASN A 115 -8.75 0.84 -3.71
CA ASN A 115 -9.06 -0.53 -3.29
C ASN A 115 -8.90 -0.73 -1.78
N LEU A 116 -7.89 -0.06 -1.18
CA LEU A 116 -7.64 -0.12 0.25
C LEU A 116 -8.78 0.53 1.05
N VAL A 117 -9.31 1.66 0.57
CA VAL A 117 -10.46 2.36 1.16
C VAL A 117 -11.75 1.52 1.06
N VAL A 118 -12.01 0.92 -0.11
CA VAL A 118 -13.22 0.08 -0.32
C VAL A 118 -13.21 -1.17 0.56
N GLY A 119 -12.03 -1.74 0.83
CA GLY A 119 -11.87 -2.92 1.70
C GLY A 119 -12.17 -2.69 3.18
N SER A 120 -12.40 -1.45 3.64
CA SER A 120 -12.67 -1.12 5.04
C SER A 120 -14.04 -1.57 5.53
N GLY A 121 -14.15 -2.82 6.01
CA GLY A 121 -15.37 -3.33 6.65
C GLY A 121 -15.28 -3.37 8.18
N GLU A 122 -16.15 -2.70 8.94
CA GLU A 122 -16.14 -2.74 10.41
C GLU A 122 -16.50 -4.14 10.95
N GLY A 123 -15.63 -4.69 11.79
CA GLY A 123 -15.91 -5.84 12.65
C GLY A 123 -15.43 -5.49 14.05
N GLU A 124 -16.25 -5.75 15.06
CA GLU A 124 -15.88 -5.54 16.46
C GLU A 124 -15.35 -6.84 17.05
N ARG A 125 -14.14 -6.83 17.63
CA ARG A 125 -13.66 -7.92 18.48
C ARG A 125 -13.25 -7.40 19.86
N LYS A 126 -13.86 -7.90 20.93
CA LYS A 126 -13.43 -7.57 22.29
C LYS A 126 -12.14 -8.32 22.63
N GLY A 127 -11.06 -7.59 22.84
CA GLY A 127 -9.77 -8.10 23.34
C GLY A 127 -9.22 -7.17 24.42
N MET A 128 -8.59 -7.73 25.45
CA MET A 128 -8.06 -6.99 26.62
C MET A 128 -6.53 -7.03 26.63
N GLN A 129 -5.92 -5.96 27.16
CA GLN A 129 -4.50 -5.78 27.60
C GLN A 129 -3.45 -5.33 26.56
N LYS A 130 -2.26 -4.84 26.95
CA LYS A 130 -1.81 -3.87 27.99
C LYS A 130 -0.31 -3.63 27.70
N SER A 131 0.01 -2.95 26.60
CA SER A 131 1.39 -2.49 26.34
C SER A 131 1.37 -1.01 25.95
N SER A 132 2.31 -0.23 26.50
CA SER A 132 2.40 1.22 26.25
C SER A 132 2.69 1.53 24.77
N CYS A 133 3.38 0.63 24.08
CA CYS A 133 3.71 0.73 22.66
C CYS A 133 2.48 0.52 21.76
N LEU A 134 1.54 -0.35 22.16
CA LEU A 134 0.31 -0.57 21.40
C LEU A 134 -0.75 0.50 21.67
N PHE A 135 -0.63 1.22 22.79
CA PHE A 135 -1.54 2.33 23.08
C PHE A 135 -1.44 3.45 22.04
N SER A 136 -0.24 3.80 21.57
CA SER A 136 -0.09 4.81 20.50
C SER A 136 -0.73 4.37 19.19
N VAL A 137 -0.64 3.08 18.86
CA VAL A 137 -1.27 2.48 17.68
C VAL A 137 -2.80 2.51 17.81
N GLN A 138 -3.32 2.12 18.97
CA GLN A 138 -4.75 2.19 19.27
C GLN A 138 -5.27 3.64 19.23
N TYR A 139 -4.51 4.58 19.79
CA TYR A 139 -4.82 6.01 19.74
C TYR A 139 -4.86 6.53 18.30
N ALA A 140 -3.87 6.19 17.47
CA ALA A 140 -3.85 6.56 16.07
C ALA A 140 -5.08 6.01 15.32
N HIS A 141 -5.46 4.76 15.57
CA HIS A 141 -6.67 4.15 15.01
C HIS A 141 -7.94 4.88 15.46
N ALA A 142 -8.15 5.07 16.76
CA ALA A 142 -9.32 5.77 17.31
C ALA A 142 -9.42 7.22 16.79
N ARG A 143 -8.27 7.88 16.61
CA ARG A 143 -8.21 9.20 15.98
C ARG A 143 -8.65 9.16 14.53
N CYS A 144 -8.19 8.19 13.73
CA CYS A 144 -8.68 8.01 12.36
C CYS A 144 -10.21 7.82 12.34
N CYS A 145 -10.75 6.95 13.20
CA CYS A 145 -12.21 6.75 13.32
C CYS A 145 -12.96 8.06 13.62
N SER A 146 -12.43 8.85 14.55
CA SER A 146 -13.01 10.14 14.93
C SER A 146 -12.99 11.15 13.78
N LEU A 147 -11.88 11.22 13.04
CA LEU A 147 -11.72 12.10 11.87
C LEU A 147 -12.66 11.71 10.73
N VAL A 148 -12.83 10.41 10.47
CA VAL A 148 -13.76 9.90 9.45
C VAL A 148 -15.20 10.25 9.80
N ARG A 149 -15.60 10.12 11.06
CA ARG A 149 -16.94 10.53 11.52
C ARG A 149 -17.14 12.04 11.48
N LEU A 150 -16.10 12.82 11.80
CA LEU A 150 -16.16 14.27 11.66
C LEU A 150 -16.38 14.66 10.20
N ALA A 151 -15.65 14.06 9.28
CA ALA A 151 -15.81 14.34 7.85
C ALA A 151 -17.19 13.96 7.29
N ASP A 152 -17.79 12.89 7.80
CA ASP A 152 -19.18 12.52 7.48
C ASP A 152 -20.19 13.56 7.98
N ARG A 153 -19.99 14.08 9.20
CA ARG A 153 -20.84 15.14 9.79
C ARG A 153 -20.72 16.48 9.06
N GLU A 154 -19.50 16.85 8.66
CA GLU A 154 -19.24 18.08 7.89
C GLU A 154 -19.59 17.91 6.39
N GLY A 155 -19.99 16.71 5.95
CA GLY A 155 -20.42 16.44 4.58
C GLY A 155 -19.29 16.35 3.55
N LEU A 156 -18.02 16.27 4.00
CA LEU A 156 -16.85 16.04 3.15
C LEU A 156 -16.86 14.64 2.51
N ILE A 157 -17.39 13.67 3.24
CA ILE A 157 -17.69 12.32 2.77
C ILE A 157 -19.11 11.94 3.18
N LYS A 158 -19.66 10.90 2.57
CA LYS A 158 -20.86 10.23 3.06
C LYS A 158 -20.57 8.76 3.28
N LEU A 159 -20.79 8.29 4.49
CA LEU A 159 -20.71 6.87 4.84
C LEU A 159 -22.07 6.21 4.64
N GLN A 160 -22.06 4.94 4.23
CA GLN A 160 -23.29 4.14 4.20
C GLN A 160 -23.76 3.85 5.62
N GLU A 161 -25.02 4.18 5.91
CA GLU A 161 -25.68 3.73 7.13
C GLU A 161 -25.82 2.20 7.09
N PRO A 162 -25.43 1.48 8.16
CA PRO A 162 -25.52 0.03 8.19
C PRO A 162 -26.99 -0.41 8.08
N LEU A 163 -27.29 -1.18 7.03
CA LEU A 163 -28.60 -1.81 6.88
C LEU A 163 -28.81 -2.79 8.04
N LEU A 164 -29.92 -2.64 8.77
CA LEU A 164 -30.25 -3.34 10.03
C LEU A 164 -30.25 -4.89 9.98
N ASN A 165 -30.05 -5.51 8.81
CA ASN A 165 -30.35 -6.93 8.58
C ASN A 165 -29.18 -7.79 8.08
N THR A 166 -27.93 -7.28 8.05
CA THR A 166 -26.76 -8.10 7.68
C THR A 166 -25.70 -8.02 8.76
N SER A 167 -25.15 -9.15 9.19
CA SER A 167 -24.09 -9.28 10.22
C SER A 167 -22.73 -8.69 9.82
N GLN A 168 -22.72 -7.82 8.81
CA GLN A 168 -21.58 -7.09 8.29
C GLN A 168 -21.99 -5.62 8.27
N SER A 169 -21.86 -4.96 9.41
CA SER A 169 -22.06 -3.52 9.56
C SER A 169 -20.86 -2.78 8.98
N THR A 170 -20.66 -2.86 7.68
CA THR A 170 -19.52 -2.24 7.02
C THR A 170 -19.86 -0.82 6.56
N ARG A 171 -19.29 0.19 7.21
CA ARG A 171 -19.35 1.58 6.73
C ARG A 171 -18.38 1.76 5.57
N HIS A 172 -18.91 1.69 4.35
CA HIS A 172 -18.16 2.05 3.15
C HIS A 172 -18.46 3.50 2.75
N VAL A 173 -17.47 4.16 2.14
CA VAL A 173 -17.64 5.51 1.59
C VAL A 173 -18.54 5.43 0.36
N ILE A 174 -19.70 6.11 0.41
CA ILE A 174 -20.61 6.28 -0.72
C ILE A 174 -20.20 7.47 -1.57
N PHE A 175 -19.69 8.53 -0.94
CA PHE A 175 -19.27 9.75 -1.60
C PHE A 175 -18.03 10.35 -0.94
N PRO A 176 -17.04 10.81 -1.72
CA PRO A 176 -16.90 10.64 -3.17
C PRO A 176 -16.56 9.18 -3.52
N ASN A 177 -17.08 8.69 -4.65
CA ASN A 177 -16.79 7.35 -5.17
C ASN A 177 -16.51 7.40 -6.68
N PRO A 178 -15.25 7.24 -7.14
CA PRO A 178 -14.04 7.06 -6.33
C PRO A 178 -13.63 8.35 -5.59
N ILE A 179 -12.72 8.23 -4.61
CA ILE A 179 -12.07 9.40 -4.01
C ILE A 179 -11.23 10.11 -5.08
N PRO A 180 -11.23 11.45 -5.15
CA PRO A 180 -10.46 12.19 -6.15
C PRO A 180 -8.97 12.16 -5.81
N TRP A 181 -8.29 11.06 -6.13
CA TRP A 181 -6.86 10.90 -5.86
C TRP A 181 -5.97 11.68 -6.83
N LEU A 182 -6.45 11.85 -8.07
CA LEU A 182 -5.68 12.35 -9.22
C LEU A 182 -6.20 13.70 -9.69
N ASP A 183 -5.29 14.57 -10.13
CA ASP A 183 -5.60 15.80 -10.84
C ASP A 183 -5.89 15.56 -12.34
N SER A 184 -6.15 16.64 -13.07
CA SER A 184 -6.37 16.61 -14.51
C SER A 184 -5.17 16.11 -15.33
N GLU A 185 -3.96 16.14 -14.77
CA GLU A 185 -2.72 15.66 -15.39
C GLU A 185 -2.38 14.21 -15.01
N GLN A 186 -3.27 13.49 -14.34
CA GLN A 186 -3.03 12.13 -13.82
C GLN A 186 -1.92 12.07 -12.76
N LYS A 187 -1.65 13.16 -12.05
CA LYS A 187 -0.75 13.19 -10.89
C LYS A 187 -1.55 13.14 -9.60
N LEU A 188 -0.96 12.55 -8.56
CA LEU A 188 -1.61 12.52 -7.25
C LEU A 188 -1.69 13.93 -6.66
N TYR A 189 -2.83 14.27 -6.05
CA TYR A 189 -2.94 15.49 -5.25
C TYR A 189 -2.00 15.48 -4.03
N LEU A 190 -1.63 14.28 -3.58
CA LEU A 190 -0.82 14.00 -2.41
C LEU A 190 0.68 14.21 -2.70
N ASN A 191 1.14 15.45 -2.59
CA ASN A 191 2.50 15.87 -2.95
C ASN A 191 3.41 16.18 -1.73
N HIS A 192 2.85 16.23 -0.52
CA HIS A 192 3.63 16.56 0.67
C HIS A 192 4.45 15.33 1.13
N PRO A 193 5.72 15.49 1.55
CA PRO A 193 6.57 14.35 1.95
C PRO A 193 5.97 13.50 3.09
N ALA A 194 5.20 14.11 4.00
CA ALA A 194 4.51 13.35 5.05
C ALA A 194 3.37 12.46 4.50
N GLU A 195 2.70 12.86 3.42
CA GLU A 195 1.71 12.04 2.73
C GLU A 195 2.40 10.86 2.04
N GLY A 196 3.48 11.14 1.30
CA GLY A 196 4.28 10.12 0.63
C GLY A 196 4.87 9.09 1.60
N ARG A 197 5.39 9.53 2.76
CA ARG A 197 5.84 8.63 3.84
C ARG A 197 4.70 7.74 4.35
N LEU A 198 3.51 8.29 4.60
CA LEU A 198 2.36 7.50 5.05
C LEU A 198 1.93 6.47 4.00
N ILE A 199 1.85 6.86 2.72
CA ILE A 199 1.58 5.93 1.62
C ILE A 199 2.65 4.84 1.56
N GLY A 200 3.91 5.23 1.73
CA GLY A 200 5.05 4.33 1.85
C GLY A 200 4.81 3.27 2.92
N GLU A 201 4.51 3.65 4.16
CA GLU A 201 4.26 2.70 5.24
C GLU A 201 3.04 1.80 4.95
N LEU A 202 1.94 2.36 4.42
CA LEU A 202 0.76 1.56 4.03
C LEU A 202 1.11 0.49 3.00
N VAL A 203 1.86 0.86 1.95
CA VAL A 203 2.32 -0.08 0.92
C VAL A 203 3.23 -1.15 1.53
N GLN A 204 4.13 -0.76 2.45
CA GLN A 204 5.05 -1.70 3.10
C GLN A 204 4.27 -2.75 3.92
N VAL A 205 3.30 -2.31 4.73
CA VAL A 205 2.47 -3.21 5.54
C VAL A 205 1.69 -4.20 4.67
N VAL A 206 1.09 -3.72 3.58
CA VAL A 206 0.33 -4.57 2.65
C VAL A 206 1.24 -5.54 1.89
N ASP A 207 2.43 -5.08 1.47
CA ASP A 207 3.44 -5.95 0.87
C ASP A 207 3.91 -7.06 1.83
N ASP A 208 4.12 -6.70 3.09
CA ASP A 208 4.54 -7.62 4.14
C ASP A 208 3.43 -8.59 4.53
N TRP A 209 2.16 -8.19 4.43
CA TRP A 209 1.02 -9.10 4.65
C TRP A 209 1.04 -10.24 3.64
N GLU A 210 1.09 -9.93 2.34
CA GLU A 210 1.13 -10.96 1.29
C GLU A 210 2.48 -11.71 1.23
N SER A 211 3.46 -11.30 2.05
CA SER A 211 4.83 -11.83 2.02
C SER A 211 5.04 -13.19 2.68
N ASP A 212 3.99 -13.93 3.06
CA ASP A 212 4.09 -15.36 3.41
C ASP A 212 4.86 -16.15 2.33
N THR A 213 4.89 -15.65 1.09
CA THR A 213 5.67 -16.20 -0.02
C THR A 213 7.18 -15.87 0.01
N PHE A 214 7.69 -14.96 0.84
CA PHE A 214 9.09 -14.46 0.80
C PHE A 214 9.93 -14.76 2.05
N GLY A 215 9.35 -15.36 3.10
CA GLY A 215 10.11 -16.02 4.18
C GLY A 215 10.79 -15.11 5.21
N ASN A 216 10.50 -13.81 5.21
CA ASN A 216 11.00 -12.90 6.24
C ASN A 216 9.99 -12.84 7.40
N ALA A 217 10.45 -13.11 8.62
CA ALA A 217 9.63 -12.87 9.81
C ALA A 217 9.41 -11.35 9.97
N VAL A 218 8.17 -10.91 9.75
CA VAL A 218 7.77 -9.50 9.86
C VAL A 218 7.55 -9.17 11.34
N ASN A 219 8.19 -8.10 11.82
CA ASN A 219 7.88 -7.55 13.15
C ASN A 219 6.65 -6.64 13.05
N TRP A 220 5.47 -7.22 13.28
CA TRP A 220 4.18 -6.52 13.19
C TRP A 220 4.02 -5.40 14.20
N GLU A 221 4.63 -5.51 15.39
CA GLU A 221 4.59 -4.43 16.39
C GLU A 221 5.32 -3.20 15.86
N LYS A 222 6.53 -3.39 15.31
CA LYS A 222 7.30 -2.31 14.71
C LYS A 222 6.55 -1.70 13.53
N ALA A 223 6.01 -2.52 12.63
CA ALA A 223 5.24 -2.03 11.48
C ALA A 223 4.02 -1.19 11.91
N ALA A 224 3.32 -1.59 12.98
CA ALA A 224 2.20 -0.83 13.53
C ALA A 224 2.62 0.51 14.14
N VAL A 225 3.75 0.55 14.85
CA VAL A 225 4.32 1.77 15.43
C VAL A 225 4.82 2.73 14.35
N ASP A 226 5.53 2.21 13.34
CA ASP A 226 6.05 3.02 12.23
C ASP A 226 4.89 3.64 11.44
N LEU A 227 3.82 2.87 11.18
CA LEU A 227 2.60 3.37 10.55
C LEU A 227 1.88 4.42 11.41
N SER A 228 1.74 4.20 12.73
CA SER A 228 1.09 5.18 13.62
C SER A 228 1.88 6.49 13.68
N GLN A 229 3.21 6.43 13.73
CA GLN A 229 4.07 7.61 13.69
C GLN A 229 4.00 8.37 12.36
N ALA A 230 3.96 7.64 11.23
CA ALA A 230 3.78 8.23 9.91
C ALA A 230 2.42 8.95 9.83
N PHE A 231 1.35 8.35 10.35
CA PHE A 231 0.04 8.97 10.44
C PHE A 231 0.04 10.24 11.29
N GLU A 232 0.64 10.21 12.48
CA GLU A 232 0.72 11.41 13.33
C GLU A 232 1.52 12.54 12.67
N THR A 233 2.57 12.21 11.91
CA THR A 233 3.38 13.19 11.18
C THR A 233 2.57 13.81 10.05
N PHE A 234 1.83 12.98 9.30
CA PHE A 234 0.86 13.41 8.30
C PHE A 234 -0.19 14.34 8.93
N TRP A 235 -0.85 13.90 10.01
CA TRP A 235 -1.89 14.68 10.67
C TRP A 235 -1.41 16.04 11.18
N ARG A 236 -0.18 16.11 11.70
CA ARG A 236 0.42 17.37 12.18
C ARG A 236 0.76 18.34 11.06
N ARG A 237 1.13 17.85 9.87
CA ARG A 237 1.68 18.66 8.78
C ARG A 237 0.71 18.92 7.63
N CYS A 238 -0.27 18.05 7.43
CA CYS A 238 -1.20 18.09 6.31
C CYS A 238 -2.61 18.43 6.81
N ARG A 239 -3.03 19.69 6.63
CA ARG A 239 -4.36 20.15 7.02
C ARG A 239 -5.43 19.55 6.10
N ILE A 240 -6.50 19.01 6.68
CA ILE A 240 -7.65 18.48 5.94
C ILE A 240 -8.79 19.51 5.93
N TRP A 241 -9.11 20.07 7.09
CA TRP A 241 -10.15 21.09 7.27
C TRP A 241 -9.63 22.53 7.15
N GLY A 242 -10.57 23.47 7.03
CA GLY A 242 -10.31 24.91 7.05
C GLY A 242 -10.07 25.46 5.64
N GLU A 243 -8.98 26.22 5.46
CA GLU A 243 -8.68 26.86 4.17
C GLU A 243 -8.54 25.86 3.01
N VAL A 244 -8.00 24.66 3.28
CA VAL A 244 -7.79 23.60 2.27
C VAL A 244 -9.12 23.06 1.75
N GLU A 245 -10.10 22.88 2.63
CA GLU A 245 -11.44 22.41 2.29
C GLU A 245 -12.19 23.41 1.39
N ILE A 246 -11.98 24.71 1.62
CA ILE A 246 -12.61 25.78 0.84
C ILE A 246 -11.90 25.98 -0.51
N THR A 247 -10.56 25.96 -0.50
CA THR A 247 -9.74 26.31 -1.68
C THR A 247 -9.48 25.12 -2.59
N SER A 248 -9.42 23.90 -2.04
CA SER A 248 -9.04 22.67 -2.72
C SER A 248 -9.77 21.46 -2.12
N PRO A 249 -11.09 21.35 -2.30
CA PRO A 249 -11.89 20.28 -1.68
C PRO A 249 -11.43 18.88 -2.11
N GLU A 250 -10.92 18.71 -3.33
CA GLU A 250 -10.42 17.44 -3.84
C GLU A 250 -9.18 16.97 -3.07
N LEU A 251 -8.28 17.89 -2.72
CA LEU A 251 -7.10 17.59 -1.89
C LEU A 251 -7.53 17.20 -0.47
N ALA A 252 -8.50 17.91 0.11
CA ALA A 252 -9.06 17.56 1.43
C ALA A 252 -9.66 16.15 1.41
N GLN A 253 -10.43 15.81 0.37
CA GLN A 253 -11.01 14.48 0.16
C GLN A 253 -9.94 13.39 -0.05
N ALA A 254 -8.88 13.66 -0.83
CA ALA A 254 -7.77 12.73 -1.02
C ALA A 254 -7.03 12.44 0.30
N ARG A 255 -6.77 13.48 1.10
CA ARG A 255 -6.16 13.35 2.43
C ARG A 255 -7.04 12.53 3.38
N LEU A 256 -8.34 12.75 3.34
CA LEU A 256 -9.30 11.97 4.10
C LEU A 256 -9.34 10.51 3.64
N GLY A 257 -9.20 10.26 2.34
CA GLY A 257 -8.97 8.91 1.81
C GLY A 257 -7.76 8.22 2.45
N LEU A 258 -6.64 8.93 2.65
CA LEU A 258 -5.49 8.38 3.39
C LEU A 258 -5.83 8.06 4.84
N VAL A 259 -6.65 8.88 5.51
CA VAL A 259 -7.11 8.60 6.88
C VAL A 259 -7.91 7.30 6.92
N ILE A 260 -8.83 7.10 5.96
CA ILE A 260 -9.66 5.88 5.88
C ILE A 260 -8.79 4.65 5.59
N ALA A 261 -7.87 4.75 4.64
CA ALA A 261 -6.91 3.69 4.34
C ALA A 261 -6.05 3.33 5.57
N THR A 262 -5.61 4.35 6.32
CA THR A 262 -4.82 4.17 7.55
C THR A 262 -5.64 3.52 8.65
N GLN A 263 -6.88 3.97 8.87
CA GLN A 263 -7.81 3.35 9.82
C GLN A 263 -7.93 1.85 9.56
N PHE A 264 -8.15 1.48 8.30
CA PHE A 264 -8.31 0.11 7.88
C PHE A 264 -7.06 -0.75 8.16
N VAL A 265 -5.89 -0.28 7.74
CA VAL A 265 -4.63 -1.02 7.93
C VAL A 265 -4.25 -1.13 9.42
N LEU A 266 -4.44 -0.06 10.20
CA LEU A 266 -4.18 -0.10 11.65
C LEU A 266 -5.12 -1.08 12.36
N ARG A 267 -6.41 -1.11 12.01
CA ARG A 267 -7.34 -2.09 12.56
C ARG A 267 -6.89 -3.51 12.25
N PHE A 268 -6.52 -3.78 11.00
CA PHE A 268 -6.02 -5.09 10.60
C PHE A 268 -4.77 -5.50 11.40
N LEU A 269 -3.80 -4.59 11.56
CA LEU A 269 -2.61 -4.85 12.35
C LEU A 269 -2.95 -5.18 13.80
N LEU A 270 -3.82 -4.37 14.43
CA LEU A 270 -4.23 -4.58 15.81
C LEU A 270 -4.98 -5.91 15.97
N GLU A 271 -6.02 -6.17 15.19
CA GLU A 271 -6.95 -7.27 15.43
C GLU A 271 -6.47 -8.61 14.86
N GLU A 272 -5.90 -8.63 13.67
CA GLU A 272 -5.55 -9.87 12.95
C GLU A 272 -4.09 -10.27 13.15
N LYS A 273 -3.17 -9.31 13.31
CA LYS A 273 -1.74 -9.61 13.49
C LYS A 273 -1.28 -9.58 14.94
N LEU A 274 -1.77 -8.61 15.72
CA LEU A 274 -1.35 -8.41 17.11
C LEU A 274 -2.34 -8.99 18.13
N GLY A 275 -3.55 -9.36 17.70
CA GLY A 275 -4.57 -9.94 18.58
C GLY A 275 -5.12 -8.97 19.63
N VAL A 276 -5.00 -7.66 19.38
CA VAL A 276 -5.41 -6.58 20.28
C VAL A 276 -6.64 -5.87 19.72
N PHE A 277 -7.50 -5.38 20.60
CA PHE A 277 -8.67 -4.60 20.20
C PHE A 277 -8.29 -3.27 19.56
N ALA A 278 -8.98 -2.91 18.47
CA ALA A 278 -8.89 -1.62 17.82
C ALA A 278 -10.06 -0.71 18.27
N PRO A 279 -9.87 0.14 19.29
CA PRO A 279 -10.94 0.98 19.79
C PRO A 279 -11.36 2.01 18.74
N SER A 280 -12.66 2.21 18.60
CA SER A 280 -13.21 3.21 17.70
C SER A 280 -13.21 4.62 18.30
N GLU A 281 -13.10 4.71 19.64
CA GLU A 281 -12.98 5.93 20.44
C GLU A 281 -12.06 5.65 21.64
N LEU A 282 -11.24 6.64 22.01
CA LEU A 282 -10.33 6.62 23.16
C LEU A 282 -10.34 7.97 23.88
#